data_AF-A0A924P8F7-F1
#
_entry.id   AF-A0A924P8F7-F1
#
_cell.length_a   1.000
_cell.length_b   1.000
_cell.length_c   1.000
_cell.angle_alpha   90.00
_cell.angle_beta   90.00
_cell.angle_gamma   90.00
#
_symmetry.space_group_name_H-M   'P 1'
#
loop_
_entity.id
_entity.type
_entity.pdbx_description
1 polymer ?
#
loop_
_entity_poly.entity_id
_entity_poly.type
_entity_poly.pdbx_seq_one_letter_code
_entity_poly.pdbx_strand_id
1 'polypeptide(L)'
;NKKLWTSSFVMYTVGLDCVILSAIIFVTQFLNKTQWTYFFEVFGRNPLFIYLLSELAVTLLFVFKADAKTSLFRWIYAHIFSHAGAYTGSLLFAICFMLLCWLVGYFLDKRKIYVRV
;
A
#
# COMPACT_ATOMS: atom_id res chain seq x y z
N ASN A 1 -13.93 -10.20 17.13
CA ASN A 1 -12.96 -9.35 17.86
C ASN A 1 -12.27 -10.05 19.04
N LYS A 2 -12.96 -10.80 19.92
CA LYS A 2 -12.34 -11.47 21.11
C LYS A 2 -11.26 -12.55 20.85
N LYS A 3 -11.12 -13.08 19.62
CA LYS A 3 -10.14 -14.15 19.31
C LYS A 3 -8.73 -13.67 18.97
N LEU A 4 -8.55 -12.38 18.63
CA LEU A 4 -7.25 -11.81 18.26
C LEU A 4 -6.40 -11.40 19.48
N TRP A 5 -6.95 -11.49 20.70
CA TRP A 5 -6.34 -11.01 21.94
C TRP A 5 -6.07 -12.13 22.94
N THR A 6 -6.03 -13.39 22.48
CA THR A 6 -5.62 -14.51 23.32
C THR A 6 -4.10 -14.48 23.49
N SER A 7 -3.60 -14.70 24.71
CA SER A 7 -2.16 -14.62 25.02
C SER A 7 -1.31 -15.52 24.11
N SER A 8 -1.82 -16.70 23.74
CA SER A 8 -1.15 -17.61 22.81
C SER A 8 -1.03 -17.04 21.39
N PHE A 9 -2.07 -16.36 20.90
CA PHE A 9 -2.04 -15.72 19.58
C PHE A 9 -1.02 -14.57 19.57
N VAL A 10 -1.04 -13.72 20.62
CA VAL A 10 -0.09 -12.61 20.76
C VAL A 10 1.35 -13.12 20.82
N MET A 11 1.62 -14.17 21.60
CA MET A 11 2.97 -14.74 21.69
C MET A 11 3.45 -15.30 20.35
N TYR A 12 2.56 -15.94 19.59
CA TYR A 12 2.88 -16.46 18.27
C TYR A 12 3.15 -15.35 17.25
N THR A 13 2.31 -14.30 17.21
CA THR A 13 2.52 -13.18 16.29
C THR A 13 3.78 -12.40 16.63
N VAL A 14 4.03 -12.10 17.91
CA VAL A 14 5.24 -11.38 18.34
C VAL A 14 6.50 -12.21 18.07
N GLY A 15 6.46 -13.53 18.29
CA GLY A 15 7.56 -14.42 17.94
C GLY A 15 7.88 -14.38 16.44
N LEU A 16 6.85 -14.46 15.59
CA LEU A 16 7.01 -14.32 14.14
C LEU A 16 7.55 -12.93 13.75
N ASP A 17 7.04 -11.85 14.34
CA ASP A 17 7.50 -10.49 14.07
C ASP A 17 8.99 -10.34 14.38
N CYS A 18 9.46 -10.85 15.53
CA CYS A 18 10.87 -10.84 15.90
C CYS A 18 11.74 -11.65 14.91
N VAL A 19 11.26 -12.82 14.46
CA VAL A 19 11.98 -13.65 13.48
C VAL A 19 12.07 -12.94 12.13
N ILE A 20 10.97 -12.37 11.64
CA ILE A 20 10.93 -11.62 10.38
C ILE A 20 11.84 -10.39 10.48
N LEU A 21 11.77 -9.64 11.57
CA LEU A 21 12.60 -8.45 11.79
C LEU A 21 14.09 -8.80 11.82
N SER A 22 14.47 -9.87 12.52
CA SER A 22 15.87 -10.32 12.55
C SER A 22 16.37 -10.77 11.17
N ALA A 23 15.54 -11.45 10.38
CA ALA A 23 15.88 -11.82 9.00
C ALA A 23 16.08 -10.58 8.10
N ILE A 24 15.21 -9.57 8.20
CA ILE A 24 15.35 -8.32 7.44
C ILE A 24 16.64 -7.59 7.83
N ILE A 25 16.94 -7.49 9.13
CA ILE A 25 18.18 -6.88 9.62
C ILE A 25 19.40 -7.65 9.11
N PHE A 26 19.36 -8.98 9.11
CA PHE A 26 20.45 -9.81 8.60
C PHE A 26 20.73 -9.52 7.11
N VAL A 27 19.68 -9.51 6.27
CA VAL A 27 19.82 -9.25 4.83
C VAL A 27 20.30 -7.83 4.53
N THR A 28 19.83 -6.84 5.30
CA THR A 28 20.17 -5.43 5.07
C THR A 28 21.53 -5.05 5.62
N GLN A 29 21.85 -5.44 6.86
CA GLN A 29 23.09 -5.02 7.54
C GLN A 29 24.27 -5.96 7.28
N PHE A 30 24.07 -7.28 7.29
CA PHE A 30 25.18 -8.23 7.13
C PHE A 30 25.46 -8.56 5.67
N LEU A 31 24.41 -8.68 4.84
CA LEU A 31 24.56 -8.95 3.41
C LEU A 31 24.64 -7.69 2.54
N ASN A 32 24.41 -6.50 3.10
CA ASN A 32 24.41 -5.20 2.39
C ASN A 32 23.53 -5.18 1.12
N LYS A 33 22.50 -6.03 1.04
CA LYS A 33 21.60 -6.09 -0.12
C LYS A 33 20.46 -5.08 0.04
N THR A 34 20.77 -3.80 -0.12
CA THR A 34 19.82 -2.68 0.05
C THR A 34 19.10 -2.28 -1.23
N GLN A 35 19.42 -2.87 -2.39
CA GLN A 35 18.84 -2.41 -3.66
C GLN A 35 17.31 -2.63 -3.74
N TRP A 36 16.78 -3.66 -3.08
CA TRP A 36 15.33 -3.92 -3.01
C TRP A 36 14.62 -3.11 -1.92
N THR A 37 15.34 -2.61 -0.91
CA THR A 37 14.72 -1.84 0.19
C THR A 37 14.22 -0.50 -0.30
N TYR A 38 14.80 0.04 -1.37
CA TYR A 38 14.40 1.31 -1.95
C TYR A 38 12.89 1.39 -2.27
N PHE A 39 12.30 0.31 -2.81
CA PHE A 39 10.86 0.26 -3.08
C PHE A 39 10.02 0.51 -1.82
N PHE A 40 10.42 -0.07 -0.69
CA PHE A 40 9.75 0.07 0.60
C PHE A 40 10.12 1.38 1.33
N GLU A 41 11.35 1.86 1.17
CA GLU A 41 11.80 3.14 1.73
C GLU A 41 10.99 4.33 1.21
N VAL A 42 10.59 4.30 -0.07
CA VAL A 42 9.75 5.37 -0.66
C VAL A 42 8.44 5.54 0.12
N PHE A 43 7.82 4.45 0.58
CA PHE A 43 6.64 4.52 1.44
C PHE A 43 6.95 5.09 2.83
N GLY A 44 8.12 4.72 3.39
CA GLY A 44 8.54 5.11 4.73
C GLY A 44 9.04 6.55 4.86
N ARG A 45 9.51 7.18 3.78
CA ARG A 45 10.07 8.54 3.82
C ARG A 45 9.02 9.64 3.96
N ASN A 46 7.79 9.41 3.47
CA ASN A 46 6.69 10.39 3.52
C ASN A 46 5.33 9.73 3.82
N PRO A 47 5.18 9.02 4.97
CA PRO A 47 4.01 8.19 5.24
C PRO A 47 2.72 9.01 5.38
N LEU A 48 2.79 10.19 6.04
CA LEU A 48 1.63 11.07 6.20
C LEU A 48 1.11 11.61 4.87
N PHE A 49 2.01 12.02 3.98
CA PHE A 49 1.63 12.54 2.66
C PHE A 49 0.98 11.45 1.81
N ILE A 50 1.56 10.24 1.77
CA ILE A 50 1.01 9.12 1.01
C ILE A 50 -0.35 8.69 1.58
N TYR A 51 -0.52 8.72 2.91
CA TYR A 51 -1.80 8.45 3.55
C TYR A 51 -2.87 9.46 3.12
N LEU A 52 -2.58 10.77 3.25
CA LEU A 52 -3.50 11.83 2.87
C LEU A 52 -3.83 11.77 1.37
N LEU A 53 -2.82 11.54 0.51
CA LEU A 53 -2.99 11.37 -0.92
C LEU A 53 -3.91 10.19 -1.23
N SER A 54 -3.71 9.05 -0.56
CA SER A 54 -4.55 7.87 -0.73
C SER A 54 -6.00 8.17 -0.36
N GLU A 55 -6.23 8.86 0.76
CA GLU A 55 -7.58 9.24 1.20
C GLU A 55 -8.24 10.19 0.20
N LEU A 56 -7.54 11.26 -0.20
CA LEU A 56 -8.01 12.20 -1.21
C LEU A 56 -8.28 11.52 -2.56
N ALA A 57 -7.39 10.64 -3.01
CA ALA A 57 -7.55 9.91 -4.28
C ALA A 57 -8.80 9.02 -4.26
N VAL A 58 -9.05 8.31 -3.15
CA VAL A 58 -10.28 7.53 -2.97
C VAL A 58 -11.50 8.46 -2.99
N THR A 59 -11.48 9.56 -2.24
CA THR A 59 -12.59 10.51 -2.22
C THR A 59 -12.89 11.05 -3.63
N LEU A 60 -11.87 11.43 -4.39
CA LEU A 60 -12.05 11.91 -5.77
C LEU A 60 -12.67 10.82 -6.67
N LEU A 61 -12.22 9.57 -6.57
CA LEU A 61 -12.78 8.44 -7.33
C LEU A 61 -14.26 8.16 -7.02
N PHE A 62 -14.71 8.48 -5.81
CA PHE A 62 -16.12 8.36 -5.41
C PHE A 62 -16.95 9.61 -5.76
N VAL A 63 -16.36 10.80 -5.69
CA VAL A 63 -17.03 12.08 -5.97
C VAL A 63 -17.28 12.26 -7.46
N PHE A 64 -16.30 11.92 -8.30
CA PHE A 64 -16.47 11.99 -9.74
C PHE A 64 -17.31 10.80 -10.25
N LYS A 65 -18.52 11.10 -10.72
CA LYS A 65 -19.42 10.14 -11.34
C LYS A 65 -19.18 10.12 -12.85
N ALA A 66 -18.94 8.93 -13.40
CA ALA A 66 -18.76 8.75 -14.85
C ALA A 66 -20.11 8.70 -15.57
N ASP A 67 -21.17 8.27 -14.88
CA ASP A 67 -22.54 8.22 -15.38
C ASP A 67 -23.53 8.43 -14.23
N ALA A 68 -24.80 8.73 -14.54
CA ALA A 68 -25.84 9.17 -13.59
C ALA A 68 -26.08 8.20 -12.40
N LYS A 69 -25.60 6.95 -12.46
CA LYS A 69 -25.71 5.93 -11.40
C LYS A 69 -24.40 5.20 -11.04
N THR A 70 -23.27 5.50 -11.67
CA THR A 70 -22.00 4.77 -11.43
C THR A 70 -20.84 5.72 -11.10
N SER A 71 -20.18 5.47 -9.96
CA SER A 71 -18.94 6.15 -9.60
C SER A 71 -17.82 5.78 -10.57
N LEU A 72 -16.86 6.69 -10.82
CA LEU A 72 -15.67 6.40 -11.64
C LEU A 72 -14.96 5.13 -11.19
N PHE A 73 -14.89 4.92 -9.88
CA PHE A 73 -14.39 3.69 -9.28
C PHE A 73 -15.03 2.43 -9.88
N ARG A 74 -16.38 2.39 -9.92
CA ARG A 74 -17.13 1.23 -10.41
C ARG A 74 -17.03 1.08 -11.92
N TRP A 75 -16.94 2.19 -12.65
CA TRP A 75 -16.75 2.17 -14.09
C TRP A 75 -15.38 1.61 -14.49
N ILE A 76 -14.30 2.08 -13.85
CA ILE A 76 -12.93 1.57 -14.04
C ILE A 76 -12.87 0.07 -13.72
N TYR A 77 -13.46 -0.33 -12.60
CA TYR A 77 -13.53 -1.74 -12.21
C TYR A 77 -14.28 -2.58 -13.25
N ALA A 78 -15.45 -2.12 -13.70
CA ALA A 78 -16.30 -2.84 -14.64
C ALA A 78 -15.72 -2.92 -16.06
N HIS A 79 -14.96 -1.92 -16.52
CA HIS A 79 -14.43 -1.91 -17.89
C HIS A 79 -13.02 -2.50 -18.02
N ILE A 80 -12.15 -2.31 -17.02
CA ILE A 80 -10.74 -2.72 -17.09
C ILE A 80 -10.50 -4.01 -16.30
N PHE A 81 -11.02 -4.09 -15.08
CA PHE A 81 -10.63 -5.16 -14.14
C PHE A 81 -11.59 -6.36 -14.13
N SER A 82 -12.83 -6.19 -14.62
CA SER A 82 -13.81 -7.27 -14.71
C SER A 82 -13.38 -8.39 -15.67
N HIS A 83 -12.55 -8.08 -16.67
CA HIS A 83 -12.07 -9.02 -17.67
C HIS A 83 -11.15 -10.10 -17.08
N ALA A 84 -10.54 -9.84 -15.92
CA ALA A 84 -9.65 -10.78 -15.25
C ALA A 84 -10.39 -11.75 -14.30
N GLY A 85 -11.68 -11.53 -14.03
CA GLY A 85 -12.49 -12.26 -13.03
C GLY A 85 -12.72 -11.47 -11.74
N ALA A 86 -13.72 -11.86 -10.92
CA ALA A 86 -14.14 -11.06 -9.76
C ALA A 86 -13.08 -10.94 -8.65
N TYR A 87 -12.38 -12.03 -8.32
CA TYR A 87 -11.38 -12.04 -7.24
C TYR A 87 -10.05 -11.41 -7.69
N THR A 88 -9.55 -11.83 -8.84
CA THR A 88 -8.34 -11.34 -9.50
C THR A 88 -8.47 -9.88 -9.94
N GLY A 89 -9.65 -9.47 -10.41
CA GLY A 89 -9.96 -8.08 -10.76
C GLY A 89 -9.85 -7.14 -9.56
N SER A 90 -10.39 -7.55 -8.39
CA SER A 90 -10.26 -6.76 -7.16
C SER A 90 -8.82 -6.68 -6.67
N LEU A 91 -8.05 -7.76 -6.80
CA LEU A 91 -6.64 -7.79 -6.44
C LEU A 91 -5.81 -6.87 -7.35
N LEU A 92 -6.01 -6.96 -8.66
CA LEU A 92 -5.30 -6.12 -9.64
C LEU A 92 -5.65 -4.64 -9.46
N PHE A 93 -6.91 -4.32 -9.17
CA PHE A 93 -7.32 -2.96 -8.86
C PHE A 93 -6.61 -2.43 -7.62
N ALA A 94 -6.56 -3.21 -6.53
CA ALA A 94 -5.88 -2.83 -5.30
C ALA A 94 -4.36 -2.62 -5.52
N ILE A 95 -3.71 -3.50 -6.28
CA ILE A 95 -2.29 -3.36 -6.64
C ILE A 95 -2.07 -2.11 -7.50
N CYS A 96 -2.91 -1.88 -8.51
CA CYS A 96 -2.79 -0.73 -9.39
C CYS A 96 -2.96 0.59 -8.62
N PHE A 97 -3.94 0.66 -7.71
CA PHE A 97 -4.15 1.81 -6.85
C PHE A 97 -2.96 2.04 -5.90
N MET A 98 -2.46 0.97 -5.26
CA MET A 98 -1.28 1.03 -4.40
C MET A 98 -0.04 1.52 -5.17
N LEU A 99 0.19 1.02 -6.39
CA LEU A 99 1.29 1.43 -7.25
C LEU A 99 1.13 2.88 -7.75
N LEU A 100 -0.09 3.36 -7.97
CA LEU A 100 -0.36 4.76 -8.29
C LEU A 100 0.08 5.68 -7.14
N CYS A 101 -0.34 5.36 -5.92
CA CYS A 101 0.10 6.08 -4.72
C CYS A 101 1.63 5.99 -4.54
N TRP A 102 2.22 4.82 -4.80
CA TRP A 102 3.67 4.64 -4.77
C TRP A 102 4.40 5.49 -5.79
N LEU A 103 3.89 5.61 -7.02
CA LEU A 103 4.51 6.40 -8.10
C LEU A 103 4.57 7.87 -7.71
N VAL A 104 3.51 8.40 -7.09
CA VAL A 104 3.52 9.77 -6.54
C VAL A 104 4.53 9.90 -5.40
N GLY A 105 4.60 8.93 -4.48
CA GLY A 105 5.63 8.87 -3.44
C GLY A 105 7.05 8.84 -4.01
N TYR A 106 7.28 8.07 -5.07
CA TYR A 106 8.56 7.98 -5.78
C TYR A 106 8.93 9.31 -6.44
N PHE A 107 7.96 9.98 -7.07
CA PHE A 107 8.19 11.31 -7.65
C PHE A 107 8.58 12.34 -6.58
N LEU A 108 7.94 12.28 -5.41
CA LEU A 108 8.24 13.14 -4.27
C LEU A 108 9.65 12.87 -3.71
N ASP A 109 10.02 11.60 -3.56
CA ASP A 109 11.37 11.18 -3.11
C ASP A 109 12.44 11.63 -4.11
N LYS A 110 12.19 11.49 -5.41
CA LYS A 110 13.11 11.95 -6.47
C LYS A 110 13.32 13.47 -6.41
N ARG A 111 12.30 14.24 -6.00
CA ARG A 111 12.41 15.69 -5.80
C ARG A 111 12.97 16.09 -4.42
N LYS A 112 13.30 15.13 -3.55
CA LYS A 112 13.80 15.35 -2.18
C LYS A 112 12.90 16.26 -1.34
N ILE A 113 11.60 16.28 -1.62
CA ILE A 113 10.62 17.04 -0.83
C ILE A 113 10.15 16.14 0.29
N TYR A 114 10.66 16.38 1.49
CA TYR A 114 10.27 15.64 2.69
C TYR A 114 9.34 16.52 3.52
N VAL A 115 8.05 16.25 3.45
CA VAL A 115 7.05 16.95 4.25
C VAL A 115 7.06 16.32 5.65
N ARG A 116 7.79 16.96 6.56
CA ARG A 116 7.73 16.66 8.00
C ARG A 116 6.83 17.72 8.63
N VAL A 117 5.83 17.28 9.38
CA VAL A 117 5.03 18.13 10.27
C VAL A 117 5.66 18.07 11.65
#